data_AF-A0A920F8X7-F1
#
_entry.id   AF-A0A920F8X7-F1
#
_cell.length_a   1.000
_cell.length_b   1.000
_cell.length_c   1.000
_cell.angle_alpha   90.00
_cell.angle_beta   90.00
_cell.angle_gamma   90.00
#
_symmetry.space_group_name_H-M   'P 1'
#
loop_
_entity.id
_entity.type
_entity.pdbx_description
1 polymer ?
#
loop_
_entity_poly.entity_id
_entity_poly.type
_entity_poly.pdbx_seq_one_letter_code
_entity_poly.pdbx_strand_id
1 'polypeptide(L)'
;MRVVHDSILIEKSINDLEEEDFVFEKIKDAVQEKIFVGEIDTAPKCEVADDLLKPDALTTLNRLFRKYLDKNNITAMEVIHNGKEIKRLNDADTLVPSAVGKVAKIQSENSDASSNERRDILFEFMQEITNKANQAEERGLPAIKKTSFTEAISELKKTASEGELQYLLNVIIAKELIDTRSYWGKLLQTIRWASNLDDPGVEAALDRFVADILANNSVIQDLLGDQLDLGSA
;
A
#
# COMPACT_ATOMS: atom_id res chain seq x y z
N MET A 1 -21.93 -5.40 18.83
CA MET A 1 -22.20 -4.68 17.56
C MET A 1 -23.56 -4.01 17.68
N ARG A 2 -23.62 -2.72 18.04
CA ARG A 2 -24.87 -1.96 18.13
C ARG A 2 -25.24 -1.50 16.72
N VAL A 3 -26.16 -2.21 16.09
CA VAL A 3 -26.83 -1.75 14.87
C VAL A 3 -27.94 -0.81 15.34
N VAL A 4 -27.84 0.47 15.01
CA VAL A 4 -28.98 1.39 15.16
C VAL A 4 -29.87 1.15 13.95
N HIS A 5 -30.90 0.33 14.15
CA HIS A 5 -32.01 0.22 13.21
C HIS A 5 -33.01 1.32 13.55
N ASP A 6 -33.06 2.36 12.74
CA ASP A 6 -34.24 3.24 12.70
C ASP A 6 -35.29 2.53 11.82
N SER A 7 -36.03 1.62 12.44
CA SER A 7 -37.19 0.99 11.83
C SER A 7 -38.38 1.92 12.00
N ILE A 8 -38.74 2.68 10.96
CA ILE A 8 -40.07 3.29 10.88
C ILE A 8 -41.04 2.13 10.57
N LEU A 9 -41.73 1.65 11.60
CA LEU A 9 -42.79 0.67 11.46
C LEU A 9 -43.97 1.34 10.75
N ILE A 10 -44.23 0.96 9.51
CA ILE A 10 -45.49 1.27 8.85
C ILE A 10 -46.55 0.32 9.43
N GLU A 11 -47.45 0.87 10.23
CA GLU A 11 -48.49 0.15 10.98
C GLU A 11 -49.74 -0.14 10.11
N LYS A 12 -49.55 -0.64 8.88
CA LYS A 12 -50.66 -0.99 7.97
C LYS A 12 -50.57 -2.43 7.48
N SER A 13 -51.73 -3.08 7.40
CA SER A 13 -51.91 -4.40 6.79
C SER A 13 -51.66 -4.34 5.29
N ILE A 14 -51.08 -5.38 4.70
CA ILE A 14 -50.74 -5.48 3.27
C ILE A 14 -51.95 -5.21 2.34
N ASN A 15 -53.16 -5.44 2.84
CA ASN A 15 -54.40 -5.25 2.08
C ASN A 15 -54.95 -3.81 2.13
N ASP A 16 -54.34 -2.91 2.91
CA ASP A 16 -54.80 -1.51 3.11
C ASP A 16 -53.82 -0.47 2.52
N LEU A 17 -52.98 -0.88 1.56
CA LEU A 17 -52.02 -0.01 0.87
C LEU A 17 -52.67 0.63 -0.36
N GLU A 18 -52.55 1.96 -0.51
CA GLU A 18 -52.93 2.68 -1.73
C GLU A 18 -51.69 2.88 -2.64
N GLU A 19 -51.87 3.20 -3.93
CA GLU A 19 -50.78 3.40 -4.90
C GLU A 19 -49.73 4.46 -4.48
N GLU A 20 -50.01 5.26 -3.45
CA GLU A 20 -49.07 6.26 -2.90
C GLU A 20 -48.08 5.67 -1.87
N ASP A 21 -48.23 4.41 -1.45
CA ASP A 21 -47.35 3.74 -0.46
C ASP A 21 -46.08 3.12 -1.08
N PHE A 22 -45.76 3.40 -2.34
CA PHE A 22 -44.47 3.00 -2.93
C PHE A 22 -43.32 3.82 -2.34
N VAL A 23 -42.69 3.27 -1.30
CA VAL A 23 -41.39 3.73 -0.82
C VAL A 23 -40.37 3.49 -1.94
N PHE A 24 -40.05 4.56 -2.66
CA PHE A 24 -38.87 4.61 -3.53
C PHE A 24 -37.63 4.44 -2.66
N GLU A 25 -37.11 3.22 -2.59
CA GLU A 25 -35.75 2.97 -2.14
C GLU A 25 -34.80 3.52 -3.22
N LYS A 26 -34.52 4.82 -3.11
CA LYS A 26 -33.46 5.46 -3.88
C LYS A 26 -32.16 4.87 -3.36
N ILE A 27 -31.67 3.83 -4.04
CA ILE A 27 -30.28 3.41 -3.95
C ILE A 27 -29.47 4.65 -4.29
N LYS A 28 -29.04 5.40 -3.27
CA LYS A 28 -27.99 6.39 -3.45
C LYS A 28 -26.79 5.57 -3.89
N ASP A 29 -26.34 5.80 -5.12
CA ASP A 29 -25.01 5.37 -5.53
C ASP A 29 -24.07 5.73 -4.39
N ALA A 30 -23.36 4.74 -3.85
CA ALA A 30 -22.40 4.96 -2.79
C ALA A 30 -21.44 6.04 -3.28
N VAL A 31 -21.56 7.25 -2.74
CA VAL A 31 -20.68 8.36 -3.10
C VAL A 31 -19.29 7.88 -2.74
N GLN A 32 -18.51 7.56 -3.76
CA GLN A 32 -17.18 7.02 -3.56
C GLN A 32 -16.38 8.09 -2.83
N GLU A 33 -16.00 7.83 -1.58
CA GLU A 33 -15.29 8.81 -0.77
C GLU A 33 -13.98 9.18 -1.50
N LYS A 34 -13.85 10.48 -1.79
CA LYS A 34 -12.69 11.00 -2.50
C LYS A 34 -11.46 10.86 -1.61
N ILE A 35 -10.45 10.16 -2.13
CA ILE A 35 -9.20 9.94 -1.40
C ILE A 35 -8.30 11.15 -1.64
N PHE A 36 -7.73 11.68 -0.57
CA PHE A 36 -6.74 12.75 -0.62
C PHE A 36 -5.40 12.24 -0.11
N VAL A 37 -4.32 12.83 -0.63
CA VAL A 37 -2.96 12.61 -0.15
C VAL A 37 -2.81 13.15 1.27
N GLY A 38 -2.07 12.43 2.11
CA GLY A 38 -1.75 12.83 3.48
C GLY A 38 -0.90 14.10 3.56
N GLU A 39 -0.75 14.62 4.78
CA GLU A 39 0.16 15.71 5.10
C GLU A 39 1.54 15.17 5.50
N ILE A 40 2.58 15.92 5.16
CA ILE A 40 3.97 15.64 5.52
C ILE A 40 4.71 16.96 5.78
N ASP A 41 5.61 16.96 6.76
CA ASP A 41 6.45 18.13 7.10
C ASP A 41 7.86 18.02 6.52
N THR A 42 8.31 16.80 6.24
CA THR A 42 9.65 16.49 5.76
C THR A 42 9.59 15.43 4.67
N ALA A 43 10.51 15.51 3.70
CA ALA A 43 10.71 14.48 2.69
C ALA A 43 12.22 14.30 2.42
N PRO A 44 12.73 13.06 2.35
CA PRO A 44 14.13 12.81 2.01
C PRO A 44 14.43 13.28 0.59
N LYS A 45 15.63 13.78 0.33
CA LYS A 45 16.04 14.22 -1.01
C LYS A 45 16.48 13.02 -1.86
N CYS A 46 15.60 12.53 -2.72
CA CYS A 46 15.94 11.50 -3.71
C CYS A 46 16.78 12.09 -4.85
N GLU A 47 17.97 11.57 -5.11
CA GLU A 47 18.84 12.00 -6.21
C GLU A 47 18.64 11.15 -7.46
N VAL A 48 18.22 9.89 -7.29
CA VAL A 48 17.90 8.95 -8.37
C VAL A 48 16.60 8.21 -8.08
N ALA A 49 16.00 7.57 -9.09
CA ALA A 49 14.73 6.85 -8.92
C ALA A 49 14.79 5.74 -7.85
N ASP A 50 15.90 5.00 -7.78
CA ASP A 50 16.11 3.94 -6.79
C ASP A 50 16.12 4.44 -5.34
N ASP A 51 16.29 5.75 -5.11
CA ASP A 51 16.14 6.33 -3.77
C ASP A 51 14.70 6.27 -3.26
N LEU A 52 13.70 6.18 -4.14
CA LEU A 52 12.30 5.95 -3.74
C LEU A 52 12.10 4.60 -3.05
N LEU A 53 13.03 3.65 -3.24
CA LEU A 53 13.00 2.33 -2.63
C LEU A 53 13.72 2.29 -1.27
N LYS A 54 14.29 3.41 -0.81
CA LYS A 54 14.99 3.51 0.47
C LYS A 54 14.01 3.71 1.64
N PRO A 55 14.36 3.26 2.87
CA PRO A 55 13.45 3.28 4.02
C PRO A 55 12.80 4.65 4.32
N ASP A 56 13.56 5.74 4.24
CA ASP A 56 13.02 7.08 4.50
C ASP A 56 11.98 7.49 3.45
N ALA A 57 12.23 7.18 2.18
CA ALA A 57 11.30 7.47 1.09
C ALA A 57 10.03 6.63 1.23
N LEU A 58 10.15 5.35 1.57
CA LEU A 58 9.02 4.47 1.85
C LEU A 58 8.18 4.98 3.02
N THR A 59 8.82 5.48 4.09
CA THR A 59 8.12 6.11 5.21
C THR A 59 7.30 7.31 4.75
N THR A 60 7.88 8.17 3.89
CA THR A 60 7.16 9.29 3.29
C THR A 60 6.00 8.83 2.39
N LEU A 61 6.21 7.79 1.56
CA LEU A 61 5.15 7.22 0.70
C LEU A 61 4.00 6.65 1.51
N ASN A 62 4.26 5.92 2.60
CA ASN A 62 3.22 5.40 3.49
C ASN A 62 2.38 6.52 4.10
N ARG A 63 3.00 7.63 4.52
CA ARG A 63 2.29 8.79 5.07
C ARG A 63 1.43 9.49 4.00
N LEU A 64 2.01 9.75 2.82
CA LEU A 64 1.32 10.42 1.71
C LEU A 64 0.14 9.60 1.19
N PHE A 65 0.32 8.30 1.00
CA PHE A 65 -0.70 7.45 0.38
C PHE A 65 -1.53 6.67 1.39
N ARG A 66 -1.43 6.99 2.68
CA ARG A 66 -2.05 6.26 3.79
C ARG A 66 -3.49 5.82 3.54
N LYS A 67 -4.36 6.78 3.18
CA LYS A 67 -5.78 6.53 2.92
C LYS A 67 -6.01 5.60 1.73
N TYR A 68 -5.19 5.72 0.69
CA TYR A 68 -5.25 4.85 -0.49
C TYR A 68 -4.79 3.43 -0.15
N LEU A 69 -3.66 3.32 0.54
CA LEU A 69 -3.08 2.05 0.98
C LEU A 69 -4.08 1.28 1.85
N ASP A 70 -4.65 1.94 2.87
CA ASP A 70 -5.64 1.35 3.78
C ASP A 70 -6.90 0.88 3.04
N LYS A 71 -7.45 1.72 2.15
CA LYS A 71 -8.65 1.37 1.37
C LYS A 71 -8.44 0.11 0.53
N ASN A 72 -7.23 -0.10 0.03
CA ASN A 72 -6.89 -1.23 -0.83
C ASN A 72 -6.25 -2.41 -0.07
N ASN A 73 -6.01 -2.27 1.25
CA ASN A 73 -5.27 -3.24 2.06
C ASN A 73 -3.91 -3.62 1.45
N ILE A 74 -3.15 -2.62 0.99
CA ILE A 74 -1.80 -2.79 0.41
C ILE A 74 -0.80 -1.86 1.09
N THR A 75 0.48 -2.15 0.95
CA THR A 75 1.60 -1.39 1.52
C THR A 75 2.37 -0.66 0.40
N ALA A 76 3.22 0.31 0.75
CA ALA A 76 4.01 1.04 -0.25
C ALA A 76 5.00 0.12 -0.96
N MET A 77 5.62 -0.80 -0.23
CA MET A 77 6.50 -1.85 -0.75
C MET A 77 5.78 -2.74 -1.77
N GLU A 78 4.52 -3.09 -1.52
CA GLU A 78 3.72 -3.88 -2.46
C GLU A 78 3.40 -3.08 -3.72
N VAL A 79 3.05 -1.80 -3.59
CA VAL A 79 2.74 -0.94 -4.73
C VAL A 79 3.95 -0.80 -5.65
N ILE A 80 5.10 -0.36 -5.12
CA ILE A 80 6.27 -0.04 -5.96
C ILE A 80 6.94 -1.26 -6.59
N HIS A 81 6.70 -2.47 -6.06
CA HIS A 81 7.23 -3.72 -6.60
C HIS A 81 6.17 -4.53 -7.36
N ASN A 82 5.01 -3.95 -7.67
CA ASN A 82 3.97 -4.58 -8.47
C ASN A 82 3.48 -3.64 -9.58
N GLY A 83 3.66 -4.04 -10.84
CA GLY A 83 3.35 -3.22 -12.01
C GLY A 83 1.86 -2.86 -12.10
N LYS A 84 0.97 -3.78 -11.71
CA LYS A 84 -0.47 -3.52 -11.70
C LYS A 84 -0.87 -2.53 -10.60
N GLU A 85 -0.33 -2.68 -9.39
CA GLU A 85 -0.69 -1.80 -8.27
C GLU A 85 -0.09 -0.39 -8.42
N ILE A 86 1.17 -0.26 -8.87
CA ILE A 86 1.73 1.08 -9.16
C ILE A 86 0.98 1.79 -10.28
N LYS A 87 0.54 1.04 -11.30
CA LYS A 87 -0.32 1.59 -12.35
C LYS A 87 -1.65 2.08 -11.79
N ARG A 88 -2.31 1.29 -10.94
CA ARG A 88 -3.56 1.71 -10.28
C ARG A 88 -3.38 2.95 -9.40
N LEU A 89 -2.22 3.10 -8.75
CA LEU A 89 -1.92 4.31 -7.98
C LEU A 89 -1.73 5.53 -8.91
N ASN A 90 -0.99 5.37 -10.01
CA ASN A 90 -0.78 6.42 -11.01
C ASN A 90 -2.11 6.87 -11.65
N ASP A 91 -3.01 5.93 -11.91
CA ASP A 91 -4.33 6.17 -12.51
C ASP A 91 -5.36 6.71 -11.47
N ALA A 92 -5.00 6.80 -10.18
CA ALA A 92 -5.91 7.22 -9.11
C ALA A 92 -6.02 8.75 -9.01
N ASP A 93 -6.92 9.32 -9.83
CA ASP A 93 -7.30 10.74 -9.85
C ASP A 93 -6.09 11.68 -9.85
N THR A 94 -5.87 12.36 -8.72
CA THR A 94 -4.85 13.41 -8.52
C THR A 94 -3.87 13.03 -7.42
N LEU A 95 -3.86 11.78 -6.97
CA LEU A 95 -3.05 11.33 -5.84
C LEU A 95 -1.55 11.51 -6.12
N VAL A 96 -1.05 10.91 -7.20
CA VAL A 96 0.38 11.02 -7.54
C VAL A 96 0.79 12.47 -7.83
N PRO A 97 0.06 13.25 -8.67
CA PRO A 97 0.40 14.65 -8.88
C PRO A 97 0.40 15.50 -7.60
N SER A 98 -0.54 15.27 -6.69
CA SER A 98 -0.60 15.99 -5.42
C SER A 98 0.56 15.62 -4.49
N ALA A 99 0.91 14.33 -4.42
CA ALA A 99 2.03 13.84 -3.62
C ALA A 99 3.37 14.40 -4.14
N VAL A 100 3.61 14.31 -5.46
CA VAL A 100 4.78 14.91 -6.12
C VAL A 100 4.85 16.41 -5.87
N GLY A 101 3.71 17.10 -5.99
CA GLY A 101 3.62 18.53 -5.74
C GLY A 101 4.03 18.95 -4.33
N LYS A 102 3.64 18.16 -3.31
CA LYS A 102 4.02 18.37 -1.90
C LYS A 102 5.50 18.09 -1.65
N VAL A 103 5.99 16.94 -2.10
CA VAL A 103 7.40 16.53 -1.91
C VAL A 103 8.35 17.52 -2.59
N ALA A 104 8.04 17.95 -3.82
CA ALA A 104 8.84 18.91 -4.54
C ALA A 104 8.91 20.27 -3.84
N LYS A 105 7.80 20.73 -3.26
CA LYS A 105 7.77 21.97 -2.48
C LYS A 105 8.75 21.85 -1.29
N ILE A 106 8.61 20.80 -0.48
CA ILE A 106 9.48 20.57 0.69
C ILE A 106 10.96 20.48 0.30
N GLN A 107 11.27 19.75 -0.78
CA GLN A 107 12.66 19.57 -1.23
C GLN A 107 13.26 20.83 -1.87
N SER A 108 12.43 21.81 -2.27
CA SER A 108 12.89 23.08 -2.87
C SER A 108 12.97 24.24 -1.87
N GLU A 109 12.41 24.12 -0.66
CA GLU A 109 12.39 25.19 0.34
C GLU A 109 13.79 25.68 0.77
N ASN A 110 14.83 24.86 0.61
CA ASN A 110 16.23 25.20 0.94
C ASN A 110 17.21 24.84 -0.20
N SER A 111 16.74 24.79 -1.44
CA SER A 111 17.53 24.39 -2.61
C SER A 111 17.50 25.48 -3.68
N ASP A 112 18.58 25.59 -4.45
CA ASP A 112 18.67 26.53 -5.58
C ASP A 112 17.74 26.13 -6.75
N ALA A 113 17.37 24.85 -6.84
CA ALA A 113 16.44 24.34 -7.85
C ALA A 113 14.98 24.71 -7.54
N SER A 114 14.21 25.04 -8.58
CA SER A 114 12.80 25.42 -8.43
C SER A 114 11.91 24.22 -8.09
N SER A 115 10.78 24.50 -7.42
CA SER A 115 9.77 23.48 -7.14
C SER A 115 9.22 22.82 -8.41
N ASN A 116 9.24 23.49 -9.57
CA ASN A 116 8.72 22.91 -10.81
C ASN A 116 9.71 21.92 -11.42
N GLU A 117 10.98 22.30 -11.56
CA GLU A 117 12.04 21.37 -12.01
C GLU A 117 12.09 20.13 -11.13
N ARG A 118 11.90 20.32 -9.82
CA ARG A 118 11.88 19.18 -8.90
C ARG A 118 10.67 18.27 -9.07
N ARG A 119 9.49 18.80 -9.45
CA ARG A 119 8.31 17.98 -9.77
C ARG A 119 8.58 17.11 -11.00
N ASP A 120 9.17 17.69 -12.04
CA ASP A 120 9.46 16.98 -13.28
C ASP A 120 10.41 15.79 -13.01
N ILE A 121 11.49 16.02 -12.25
CA ILE A 121 12.42 14.96 -11.82
C ILE A 121 11.69 13.84 -11.03
N LEU A 122 10.80 14.20 -10.11
CA LEU A 122 10.07 13.20 -9.31
C LEU A 122 9.08 12.39 -10.16
N PHE A 123 8.46 12.99 -11.18
CA PHE A 123 7.65 12.24 -12.14
C PHE A 123 8.49 11.29 -12.99
N GLU A 124 9.67 11.71 -13.44
CA GLU A 124 10.62 10.83 -14.12
C GLU A 124 10.99 9.63 -13.24
N PHE A 125 11.29 9.85 -11.96
CA PHE A 125 11.58 8.77 -11.02
C PHE A 125 10.41 7.81 -10.84
N MET A 126 9.19 8.32 -10.70
CA MET A 126 7.99 7.47 -10.63
C MET A 126 7.80 6.64 -11.91
N GLN A 127 8.10 7.21 -13.07
CA GLN A 127 8.03 6.50 -14.34
C GLN A 127 9.10 5.40 -14.44
N GLU A 128 10.33 5.67 -13.99
CA GLU A 128 11.40 4.68 -13.92
C GLU A 128 11.05 3.50 -13.01
N ILE A 129 10.54 3.77 -11.80
CA ILE A 129 10.08 2.71 -10.88
C ILE A 129 8.92 1.91 -11.49
N THR A 130 7.97 2.60 -12.15
CA THR A 130 6.86 1.93 -12.86
C THR A 130 7.37 0.99 -13.94
N ASN A 131 8.33 1.45 -14.75
CA ASN A 131 8.96 0.64 -15.80
C ASN A 131 9.71 -0.55 -15.20
N LYS A 132 10.45 -0.34 -14.11
CA LYS A 132 11.20 -1.38 -13.41
C LYS A 132 10.26 -2.47 -12.85
N ALA A 133 9.11 -2.10 -12.31
CA ALA A 133 8.10 -3.04 -11.82
C ALA A 133 7.48 -3.86 -12.97
N ASN A 134 7.11 -3.21 -14.06
CA ASN A 134 6.55 -3.88 -15.25
C ASN A 134 7.56 -4.86 -15.88
N GLN A 135 8.82 -4.45 -16.04
CA GLN A 135 9.87 -5.32 -16.58
C GLN A 135 10.10 -6.55 -15.71
N ALA A 136 9.98 -6.44 -14.37
CA ALA A 136 10.09 -7.59 -13.49
C ALA A 136 8.91 -8.56 -13.64
N GLU A 137 7.69 -8.07 -13.88
CA GLU A 137 6.52 -8.93 -14.14
C GLU A 137 6.68 -9.76 -15.42
N GLU A 138 7.29 -9.20 -16.46
CA GLU A 138 7.51 -9.86 -17.75
C GLU A 138 8.53 -11.02 -17.69
N ARG A 139 9.36 -11.09 -16.64
CA ARG A 139 10.41 -12.12 -16.50
C ARG A 139 9.88 -13.51 -16.13
N GLY A 140 8.60 -13.65 -15.82
CA GLY A 140 8.03 -14.95 -15.42
C GLY A 140 8.62 -15.47 -14.10
N LEU A 141 8.78 -14.59 -13.12
CA LEU A 141 9.38 -14.90 -11.81
C LEU A 141 8.67 -16.06 -11.08
N PRO A 142 9.40 -16.83 -10.24
CA PRO A 142 8.83 -17.91 -9.46
C PRO A 142 7.70 -17.41 -8.56
N ALA A 143 6.66 -18.22 -8.41
CA ALA A 143 5.49 -17.89 -7.61
C ALA A 143 5.51 -18.66 -6.29
N ILE A 144 5.61 -17.94 -5.16
CA ILE A 144 5.69 -18.53 -3.81
C ILE A 144 4.50 -19.46 -3.55
N LYS A 145 3.28 -19.11 -3.94
CA LYS A 145 2.10 -20.00 -3.88
C LYS A 145 2.20 -21.35 -4.58
N LYS A 146 2.98 -21.44 -5.66
CA LYS A 146 3.09 -22.67 -6.46
C LYS A 146 4.17 -23.61 -5.92
N THR A 147 5.08 -23.08 -5.11
CA THR A 147 6.21 -23.78 -4.51
C THR A 147 6.23 -23.50 -3.02
N SER A 148 7.38 -23.62 -2.36
CA SER A 148 7.63 -23.02 -1.06
C SER A 148 8.40 -21.70 -1.19
N PHE A 149 8.37 -20.89 -0.13
CA PHE A 149 9.16 -19.65 -0.07
C PHE A 149 10.65 -19.89 -0.31
N THR A 150 11.22 -20.90 0.35
CA THR A 150 12.63 -21.29 0.21
C THR A 150 12.97 -21.75 -1.20
N GLU A 151 12.10 -22.53 -1.85
CA GLU A 151 12.30 -22.96 -3.24
C GLU A 151 12.23 -21.79 -4.22
N ALA A 152 11.26 -20.88 -4.05
CA ALA A 152 11.15 -19.69 -4.89
C ALA A 152 12.40 -18.81 -4.81
N ILE A 153 12.97 -18.62 -3.62
CA ILE A 153 14.23 -17.88 -3.44
C ILE A 153 15.40 -18.62 -4.10
N SER A 154 15.48 -19.94 -3.92
CA SER A 154 16.55 -20.75 -4.53
C SER A 154 16.51 -20.70 -6.05
N GLU A 155 15.31 -20.74 -6.65
CA GLU A 155 15.12 -20.57 -8.09
C GLU A 155 15.49 -19.16 -8.55
N LEU A 156 15.07 -18.14 -7.79
CA LEU A 156 15.37 -16.75 -8.10
C LEU A 156 16.89 -16.49 -8.12
N LYS A 157 17.62 -17.01 -7.14
CA LYS A 157 19.09 -16.89 -7.05
C LYS A 157 19.83 -17.52 -8.23
N LYS A 158 19.23 -18.50 -8.91
CA LYS A 158 19.84 -19.14 -10.09
C LYS A 158 19.68 -18.31 -11.36
N THR A 159 18.67 -17.45 -11.41
CA THR A 159 18.27 -16.73 -12.62
C THR A 159 18.53 -15.22 -12.54
N ALA A 160 18.57 -14.66 -11.33
CA ALA A 160 18.85 -13.25 -11.10
C ALA A 160 20.32 -12.92 -11.37
N SER A 161 20.56 -11.79 -12.05
CA SER A 161 21.90 -11.25 -12.21
C SER A 161 22.38 -10.55 -10.92
N GLU A 162 23.69 -10.34 -10.82
CA GLU A 162 24.29 -9.60 -9.71
C GLU A 162 23.75 -8.16 -9.66
N GLY A 163 23.25 -7.74 -8.51
CA GLY A 163 22.61 -6.43 -8.30
C GLY A 163 21.09 -6.41 -8.49
N GLU A 164 20.49 -7.38 -9.18
CA GLU A 164 19.03 -7.44 -9.38
C GLU A 164 18.31 -8.29 -8.33
N LEU A 165 19.02 -9.24 -7.71
CA LEU A 165 18.44 -10.24 -6.80
C LEU A 165 17.54 -9.63 -5.73
N GLN A 166 18.00 -8.58 -5.05
CA GLN A 166 17.25 -7.93 -3.97
C GLN A 166 15.93 -7.35 -4.48
N TYR A 167 15.96 -6.71 -5.65
CA TYR A 167 14.77 -6.10 -6.23
C TYR A 167 13.76 -7.17 -6.65
N LEU A 168 14.20 -8.21 -7.37
CA LEU A 168 13.32 -9.29 -7.79
C LEU A 168 12.77 -10.09 -6.61
N LEU A 169 13.54 -10.20 -5.52
CA LEU A 169 13.08 -10.80 -4.27
C LEU A 169 11.91 -10.01 -3.69
N ASN A 170 12.02 -8.68 -3.63
CA ASN A 170 10.91 -7.84 -3.19
C ASN A 170 9.69 -7.97 -4.11
N VAL A 171 9.88 -8.14 -5.43
CA VAL A 171 8.79 -8.35 -6.39
C VAL A 171 8.02 -9.64 -6.09
N ILE A 172 8.72 -10.77 -5.87
CA ILE A 172 8.03 -12.03 -5.58
C ILE A 172 7.32 -12.01 -4.22
N ILE A 173 7.89 -11.33 -3.21
CA ILE A 173 7.26 -11.14 -1.89
C ILE A 173 6.01 -10.27 -2.03
N ALA A 174 6.12 -9.11 -2.69
CA ALA A 174 5.01 -8.19 -2.92
C ALA A 174 3.84 -8.89 -3.63
N LYS A 175 4.13 -9.65 -4.69
CA LYS A 175 3.13 -10.39 -5.46
C LYS A 175 2.35 -11.39 -4.60
N GLU A 176 3.00 -12.04 -3.65
CA GLU A 176 2.38 -13.00 -2.75
C GLU A 176 1.54 -12.30 -1.66
N LEU A 177 2.06 -11.21 -1.09
CA LEU A 177 1.38 -10.46 -0.02
C LEU A 177 0.14 -9.69 -0.51
N ILE A 178 0.11 -9.23 -1.77
CA ILE A 178 -1.04 -8.49 -2.34
C ILE A 178 -2.32 -9.32 -2.29
N ASP A 179 -2.21 -10.63 -2.45
CA ASP A 179 -3.35 -11.53 -2.39
C ASP A 179 -3.84 -11.76 -0.94
N THR A 180 -3.03 -11.43 0.06
CA THR A 180 -3.39 -11.49 1.48
C THR A 180 -4.05 -10.19 1.90
N ARG A 181 -5.38 -10.10 1.77
CA ARG A 181 -6.15 -8.85 2.01
C ARG A 181 -6.36 -8.50 3.49
N SER A 182 -5.32 -8.61 4.30
CA SER A 182 -5.28 -8.22 5.71
C SER A 182 -3.85 -7.89 6.09
N TYR A 183 -3.61 -6.70 6.67
CA TYR A 183 -2.29 -6.33 7.15
C TYR A 183 -1.76 -7.32 8.21
N TRP A 184 -2.63 -7.76 9.13
CA TRP A 184 -2.28 -8.79 10.11
C TRP A 184 -1.90 -10.11 9.44
N GLY A 185 -2.65 -10.54 8.42
CA GLY A 185 -2.33 -11.71 7.63
C GLY A 185 -0.95 -11.61 6.97
N LYS A 186 -0.61 -10.46 6.39
CA LYS A 186 0.71 -10.21 5.79
C LYS A 186 1.83 -10.25 6.83
N LEU A 187 1.60 -9.68 8.01
CA LEU A 187 2.56 -9.71 9.12
C LEU A 187 2.83 -11.16 9.56
N LEU A 188 1.79 -11.95 9.78
CA LEU A 188 1.95 -13.36 10.15
C LEU A 188 2.65 -14.16 9.04
N GLN A 189 2.35 -13.90 7.77
CA GLN A 189 2.98 -14.55 6.63
C GLN A 189 4.50 -14.26 6.59
N THR A 190 4.89 -12.99 6.73
CA THR A 190 6.30 -12.57 6.72
C THR A 190 7.09 -13.14 7.91
N ILE A 191 6.49 -13.18 9.10
CA ILE A 191 7.10 -13.82 10.29
C ILE A 191 7.29 -15.33 10.07
N ARG A 192 6.31 -16.03 9.50
CA ARG A 192 6.40 -17.48 9.19
C ARG A 192 7.50 -17.79 8.18
N TRP A 193 7.70 -16.90 7.22
CA TRP A 193 8.81 -17.03 6.27
C TRP A 193 10.15 -16.78 6.95
N ALA A 194 10.26 -15.76 7.80
CA ALA A 194 11.47 -15.43 8.55
C ALA A 194 11.91 -16.56 9.50
N SER A 195 10.97 -17.29 10.12
CA SER A 195 11.30 -18.29 11.14
C SER A 195 12.06 -19.53 10.62
N ASN A 196 12.21 -19.68 9.31
CA ASN A 196 12.83 -20.85 8.67
C ASN A 196 14.03 -20.46 7.77
N LEU A 197 14.63 -19.29 7.99
CA LEU A 197 15.70 -18.75 7.15
C LEU A 197 17.04 -18.62 7.90
N ASP A 198 18.12 -18.85 7.17
CA ASP A 198 19.51 -18.58 7.55
C ASP A 198 20.20 -17.69 6.48
N ASP A 199 19.43 -16.80 5.84
CA ASP A 199 19.92 -15.92 4.77
C ASP A 199 19.72 -14.44 5.11
N PRO A 200 20.80 -13.73 5.49
CA PRO A 200 20.72 -12.32 5.88
C PRO A 200 20.13 -11.40 4.80
N GLY A 201 20.33 -11.71 3.51
CA GLY A 201 19.78 -10.89 2.43
C GLY A 201 18.26 -11.03 2.31
N VAL A 202 17.76 -12.25 2.54
CA VAL A 202 16.32 -12.52 2.55
C VAL A 202 15.66 -11.99 3.82
N GLU A 203 16.32 -12.13 4.97
CA GLU A 203 15.87 -11.52 6.23
C GLU A 203 15.75 -10.00 6.09
N ALA A 204 16.76 -9.33 5.53
CA ALA A 204 16.70 -7.89 5.28
C ALA A 204 15.58 -7.50 4.30
N ALA A 205 15.22 -8.38 3.35
CA ALA A 205 14.07 -8.15 2.47
C ALA A 205 12.76 -8.22 3.26
N LEU A 206 12.57 -9.27 4.07
CA LEU A 206 11.39 -9.47 4.89
C LEU A 206 11.21 -8.37 5.93
N ASP A 207 12.30 -7.93 6.57
CA ASP A 207 12.29 -6.85 7.56
C ASP A 207 11.73 -5.55 6.98
N ARG A 208 12.06 -5.23 5.71
CA ARG A 208 11.46 -4.07 5.02
C ARG A 208 9.95 -4.20 4.89
N PHE A 209 9.43 -5.38 4.53
CA PHE A 209 7.99 -5.61 4.45
C PHE A 209 7.34 -5.54 5.84
N VAL A 210 7.98 -6.11 6.86
CA VAL A 210 7.49 -6.02 8.25
C VAL A 210 7.42 -4.56 8.70
N ALA A 211 8.47 -3.77 8.47
CA ALA A 211 8.49 -2.34 8.78
C ALA A 211 7.38 -1.58 8.03
N ASP A 212 7.17 -1.89 6.75
CA ASP A 212 6.12 -1.27 5.93
C ASP A 212 4.71 -1.62 6.41
N ILE A 213 4.49 -2.88 6.81
CA ILE A 213 3.22 -3.33 7.40
C ILE A 213 2.98 -2.66 8.75
N LEU A 214 4.01 -2.54 9.59
CA LEU A 214 3.95 -1.92 10.92
C LEU A 214 3.83 -0.39 10.87
N ALA A 215 4.10 0.24 9.71
CA ALA A 215 3.72 1.64 9.49
C ALA A 215 2.19 1.85 9.55
N ASN A 216 1.42 0.75 9.64
CA ASN A 216 -0.02 0.76 9.86
C ASN A 216 -0.43 0.78 11.32
N ASN A 217 -1.08 1.87 11.73
CA ASN A 217 -1.60 2.03 13.10
C ASN A 217 -2.62 0.95 13.49
N SER A 218 -3.44 0.44 12.56
CA SER A 218 -4.40 -0.62 12.89
C SER A 218 -3.70 -1.91 13.27
N VAL A 219 -2.57 -2.23 12.62
CA VAL A 219 -1.75 -3.40 12.96
C VAL A 219 -1.13 -3.26 14.34
N ILE A 220 -0.68 -2.05 14.69
CA ILE A 220 -0.16 -1.77 16.03
C ILE A 220 -1.27 -1.96 17.07
N GLN A 221 -2.48 -1.47 16.80
CA GLN A 221 -3.62 -1.67 17.70
C GLN A 221 -3.98 -3.16 17.83
N ASP A 222 -4.04 -3.90 16.72
CA ASP A 222 -4.31 -5.33 16.71
C ASP A 222 -3.23 -6.12 17.49
N LEU A 223 -1.95 -5.71 17.38
CA LEU A 223 -0.83 -6.33 18.08
C LEU A 223 -0.88 -6.07 19.59
N LEU A 224 -1.23 -4.86 19.99
CA LEU A 224 -1.32 -4.47 21.40
C LEU A 224 -2.60 -5.00 22.07
N GLY A 225 -3.64 -5.32 21.30
CA GLY A 225 -4.96 -5.70 21.78
C GLY A 225 -5.75 -4.50 22.34
N ASP A 226 -6.92 -4.76 22.92
CA ASP A 226 -7.76 -3.73 23.54
C ASP A 226 -6.95 -2.95 24.58
N GLN A 227 -6.60 -1.71 24.24
CA GLN A 227 -5.99 -0.78 25.17
C GLN A 227 -7.11 -0.16 26.01
N LEU A 228 -6.99 -0.24 27.33
CA LEU A 228 -7.87 0.52 28.23
C LEU A 228 -7.74 2.00 27.89
N ASP A 229 -8.89 2.68 27.72
CA ASP A 229 -8.85 4.12 27.49
C ASP A 229 -8.30 4.85 28.73
N LEU A 230 -7.73 6.04 28.52
CA LEU A 230 -7.18 6.88 29.59
C LEU A 230 -8.26 7.39 30.56
N GLY A 231 -9.55 7.17 30.28
CA GLY A 231 -10.67 7.48 31.17
C GLY A 231 -11.06 6.34 32.09
N SER A 232 -10.50 5.15 31.87
CA SER A 232 -10.79 3.90 32.58
C SER A 232 -9.64 3.45 33.50
N ALA A 233 -8.63 4.31 33.69
CA ALA A 233 -7.44 4.07 34.53
C ALA A 233 -7.44 4.92 35.81
#